data_AF-A0A0C9UB28-F1
#
_entry.id   AF-A0A0C9UB28-F1
#
_cell.length_a   1.000
_cell.length_b   1.000
_cell.length_c   1.000
_cell.angle_alpha   90.00
_cell.angle_beta   90.00
_cell.angle_gamma   90.00
#
_symmetry.space_group_name_H-M   'P 1'
#
loop_
_entity.id
_entity.type
_entity.pdbx_description
1 polymer ?
#
loop_
_entity_poly.entity_id
_entity_poly.type
_entity_poly.pdbx_seq_one_letter_code
_entity_poly.pdbx_strand_id
1 'polypeptide(L)'
;DGEDTTVDPGWESTYGIVNDIFSIQIKTDTPTLSQRFTGDPYFIEVIEWLEGGQLTAENDAKSRRQAQHRARDFMIEEGKLWRVVRGRQAWRAVKVECIPEEEAYERAMEIHVKGGHFAWDLMVLDLQQSY
;
A
#
# COMPACT_ATOMS: atom_id res chain seq x y z
N ASP A 1 -3.44 -47.28 32.41
CA ASP A 1 -4.16 -46.27 33.21
C ASP A 1 -3.28 -45.01 33.18
N GLY A 2 -3.52 -44.02 32.31
CA GLY A 2 -4.67 -43.09 32.36
C GLY A 2 -4.44 -42.14 33.55
N GLU A 3 -4.09 -40.87 33.42
CA GLU A 3 -4.87 -39.74 32.87
C GLU A 3 -3.91 -38.53 32.73
N ASP A 4 -3.80 -37.90 31.56
CA ASP A 4 -4.65 -36.83 31.01
C ASP A 4 -4.03 -35.44 31.24
N THR A 5 -3.05 -35.09 30.41
CA THR A 5 -2.70 -33.68 30.19
C THR A 5 -3.28 -33.28 28.83
N THR A 6 -4.61 -33.17 28.77
CA THR A 6 -5.27 -32.40 27.72
C THR A 6 -4.92 -30.93 27.94
N VAL A 7 -3.75 -30.53 27.44
CA VAL A 7 -3.43 -29.12 27.24
C VAL A 7 -4.02 -28.75 25.89
N ASP A 8 -5.19 -28.13 25.93
CA ASP A 8 -5.83 -27.54 24.76
C ASP A 8 -4.94 -26.44 24.17
N PRO A 9 -4.41 -26.57 22.94
CA PRO A 9 -3.62 -25.54 22.29
C PRO A 9 -4.53 -24.48 21.64
N GLY A 10 -5.57 -24.04 22.36
CA GLY A 10 -6.62 -23.16 21.84
C GLY A 10 -6.11 -21.78 21.38
N TRP A 11 -4.98 -21.32 21.91
CA TRP A 11 -4.42 -20.01 21.56
C TRP A 11 -3.40 -20.04 20.41
N GLU A 12 -2.76 -21.20 20.14
CA GLU A 12 -1.81 -21.35 19.02
C GLU A 12 -2.50 -21.89 17.76
N SER A 13 -3.71 -22.47 17.88
CA SER A 13 -4.47 -23.02 16.74
C SER A 13 -5.39 -22.02 16.00
N THR A 14 -5.51 -20.77 16.45
CA THR A 14 -6.44 -19.80 15.81
C THR A 14 -5.74 -18.85 14.83
N TYR A 15 -4.42 -18.76 14.86
CA TYR A 15 -3.66 -17.96 13.88
C TYR A 15 -2.89 -18.90 12.96
N GLY A 16 -3.63 -19.53 12.05
CA GLY A 16 -3.02 -20.13 10.86
C GLY A 16 -2.07 -19.11 10.25
N ILE A 17 -0.79 -19.48 10.18
CA ILE A 17 0.37 -18.76 9.62
C ILE A 17 -0.06 -17.52 8.81
N VAL A 18 -0.10 -16.35 9.45
CA VAL A 18 -0.65 -15.09 8.88
C VAL A 18 0.31 -14.46 7.84
N ASN A 19 1.50 -15.03 7.67
CA ASN A 19 2.43 -14.64 6.62
C ASN A 19 2.73 -15.84 5.74
N ASP A 20 1.92 -16.04 4.70
CA ASP A 20 2.28 -16.92 3.61
C ASP A 20 3.37 -16.25 2.75
N ILE A 21 4.63 -16.59 3.07
CA ILE A 21 5.83 -16.12 2.35
C ILE A 21 5.91 -16.71 0.93
N PHE A 22 5.02 -17.65 0.57
CA PHE A 22 5.02 -18.34 -0.73
C PHE A 22 3.77 -18.08 -1.59
N SER A 23 2.92 -17.12 -1.22
CA SER A 23 1.77 -16.72 -2.05
C SER A 23 2.24 -16.01 -3.32
N ILE A 24 2.60 -16.79 -4.34
CA ILE A 24 2.78 -16.33 -5.72
C ILE A 24 1.38 -16.02 -6.25
N GLN A 25 0.94 -14.78 -6.05
CA GLN A 25 -0.26 -14.25 -6.69
C GLN A 25 0.02 -14.15 -8.19
N ILE A 26 -0.69 -14.96 -8.97
CA ILE A 26 -0.63 -14.95 -10.43
C ILE A 26 -1.06 -13.55 -10.88
N LYS A 27 -0.13 -12.78 -11.47
CA LYS A 27 -0.39 -11.45 -12.03
C LYS A 27 -1.38 -11.61 -13.19
N THR A 28 -2.67 -11.43 -12.94
CA THR A 28 -3.64 -11.13 -13.99
C THR A 28 -3.24 -9.82 -14.65
N ASP A 29 -3.28 -9.78 -15.99
CA ASP A 29 -3.00 -8.62 -16.85
C ASP A 29 -3.96 -7.44 -16.58
N THR A 30 -3.84 -6.83 -15.40
CA THR A 30 -4.31 -5.47 -15.15
C THR A 30 -3.40 -4.50 -15.90
N PRO A 31 -3.91 -3.38 -16.45
CA PRO A 31 -3.05 -2.34 -17.00
C PRO A 31 -1.94 -2.05 -15.99
N THR A 32 -0.69 -2.09 -16.45
CA THR A 32 0.49 -2.07 -15.58
C THR A 32 0.33 -0.90 -14.63
N LEU A 33 0.40 -1.13 -13.32
CA LEU A 33 0.17 -0.09 -12.31
C LEU A 33 1.05 1.15 -12.59
N SER A 34 2.22 0.93 -13.18
CA SER A 34 3.12 1.95 -13.72
C SER A 34 2.47 2.89 -14.76
N GLN A 35 1.57 2.42 -15.62
CA GLN A 35 0.82 3.26 -16.57
C GLN A 35 -0.09 4.26 -15.86
N ARG A 36 -0.76 3.85 -14.76
CA ARG A 36 -1.61 4.73 -13.96
C ARG A 36 -0.79 5.87 -13.30
N PHE A 37 0.46 5.60 -12.95
CA PHE A 37 1.37 6.55 -12.30
C PHE A 37 2.37 7.20 -13.27
N THR A 38 2.10 7.23 -14.58
CA THR A 38 3.04 7.80 -15.58
C THR A 38 3.41 9.26 -15.28
N GLY A 39 2.49 10.03 -14.68
CA GLY A 39 2.73 11.42 -14.27
C GLY A 39 3.59 11.58 -13.01
N ASP A 40 3.83 10.49 -12.27
CA ASP A 40 4.44 10.49 -10.94
C ASP A 40 5.72 9.64 -10.88
N PRO A 41 6.89 10.18 -11.29
CA PRO A 41 8.15 9.42 -11.33
C PRO A 41 8.54 8.76 -10.01
N TYR A 42 8.18 9.39 -8.89
CA TYR A 42 8.43 8.85 -7.56
C TYR A 42 7.72 7.51 -7.32
N PHE A 43 6.45 7.40 -7.73
CA PHE A 43 5.67 6.18 -7.54
C PHE A 43 6.06 5.10 -8.54
N ILE A 44 6.48 5.48 -9.75
CA ILE A 44 7.01 4.52 -10.74
C ILE A 44 8.19 3.74 -10.16
N GLU A 45 9.18 4.41 -9.58
CA GLU A 45 10.34 3.71 -8.98
C GLU A 45 9.93 2.76 -7.85
N VAL A 46 8.93 3.13 -7.05
CA VAL A 46 8.39 2.29 -5.97
C VAL A 46 7.67 1.08 -6.54
N ILE A 47 6.82 1.27 -7.54
CA ILE A 47 6.07 0.20 -8.22
C ILE A 47 7.04 -0.78 -8.88
N GLU A 48 8.01 -0.28 -9.65
CA GLU A 48 9.04 -1.10 -10.29
C GLU A 48 9.79 -1.95 -9.26
N TRP A 49 10.18 -1.36 -8.13
CA TRP A 49 10.82 -2.11 -7.05
C TRP A 49 9.91 -3.21 -6.47
N LEU A 50 8.64 -2.90 -6.22
CA LEU A 50 7.67 -3.83 -5.64
C LEU A 50 7.28 -4.96 -6.61
N GLU A 51 7.24 -4.69 -7.91
CA GLU A 51 6.88 -5.68 -8.93
C GLU A 51 8.01 -6.70 -9.22
N GLY A 52 9.15 -6.59 -8.53
CA GLY A 52 10.32 -7.43 -8.73
C GLY A 52 11.24 -6.91 -9.84
N GLY A 53 11.08 -5.65 -10.23
CA GLY A 53 11.96 -4.95 -11.14
C GLY A 53 13.38 -5.06 -10.63
N GLN A 54 14.19 -5.83 -11.35
CA GLN A 54 15.63 -5.68 -11.27
C GLN A 54 15.91 -4.26 -11.77
N LEU A 55 15.98 -3.30 -10.83
CA LEU A 55 16.76 -2.08 -11.04
C LEU A 55 18.02 -2.56 -11.75
N THR A 56 18.11 -2.23 -13.03
CA THR A 56 18.95 -2.91 -14.01
C THR A 56 20.37 -3.08 -13.47
N ALA A 57 21.13 -4.07 -13.97
CA ALA A 57 22.48 -4.38 -13.50
C ALA A 57 23.47 -3.17 -13.50
N GLU A 58 23.10 -2.04 -14.08
CA GLU A 58 23.79 -0.75 -14.05
C GLU A 58 23.51 0.11 -12.79
N ASN A 59 22.52 -0.24 -11.97
CA ASN A 59 22.19 0.50 -10.77
C ASN A 59 23.18 0.18 -9.64
N ASP A 60 23.96 1.18 -9.25
CA ASP A 60 24.85 1.17 -8.09
C ASP A 60 24.11 0.60 -6.85
N ALA A 61 24.85 -0.08 -5.96
CA ALA A 61 24.31 -0.63 -4.73
C ALA A 61 23.58 0.44 -3.89
N LYS A 62 23.99 1.70 -4.02
CA LYS A 62 23.32 2.86 -3.44
C LYS A 62 21.91 3.09 -4.00
N SER A 63 21.73 3.05 -5.32
CA SER A 63 20.41 3.27 -5.97
C SER A 63 19.42 2.19 -5.55
N ARG A 64 19.87 0.92 -5.50
CA ARG A 64 19.05 -0.19 -5.00
C ARG A 64 18.63 0.00 -3.54
N ARG A 65 19.56 0.44 -2.68
CA ARG A 65 19.26 0.71 -1.27
C ARG A 65 18.29 1.89 -1.10
N GLN A 66 18.39 2.90 -1.96
CA GLN A 66 17.46 4.04 -1.96
C GLN A 66 16.06 3.62 -2.36
N ALA A 67 15.91 2.86 -3.45
CA ALA A 67 14.62 2.34 -3.88
C ALA A 67 13.99 1.41 -2.84
N GLN A 68 14.78 0.48 -2.27
CA GLN A 68 14.33 -0.36 -1.16
C GLN A 68 13.83 0.48 0.03
N HIS A 69 14.56 1.54 0.38
CA HIS A 69 14.16 2.42 1.48
C HIS A 69 12.87 3.18 1.17
N ARG A 70 12.71 3.68 -0.07
CA ARG A 70 11.50 4.35 -0.54
C ARG A 70 10.29 3.42 -0.52
N ALA A 71 10.45 2.19 -1.02
CA ALA A 71 9.37 1.21 -1.12
C ALA A 71 9.00 0.51 0.20
N ARG A 72 9.79 0.69 1.28
CA ARG A 72 9.61 0.00 2.57
C ARG A 72 8.21 0.12 3.16
N ASP A 73 7.58 1.27 2.96
CA ASP A 73 6.26 1.60 3.52
C ASP A 73 5.16 1.54 2.45
N PHE A 74 5.41 0.85 1.34
CA PHE A 74 4.45 0.65 0.27
C PHE A 74 4.21 -0.83 0.01
N MET A 75 3.02 -1.15 -0.49
CA MET A 75 2.65 -2.48 -0.93
C MET A 75 1.68 -2.40 -2.11
N ILE A 76 1.70 -3.41 -2.97
CA ILE A 76 0.72 -3.57 -4.06
C ILE A 76 -0.27 -4.64 -3.62
N GLU A 77 -1.54 -4.30 -3.62
CA GLU A 77 -2.64 -5.19 -3.22
C GLU A 77 -3.85 -4.88 -4.09
N GLU A 78 -4.48 -5.92 -4.66
CA GLU A 78 -5.65 -5.80 -5.56
C GLU A 78 -5.43 -4.86 -6.77
N GLY A 79 -4.20 -4.81 -7.29
CA GLY A 79 -3.86 -3.93 -8.41
C GLY A 79 -3.80 -2.44 -8.05
N LYS A 80 -3.76 -2.11 -6.75
CA LYS A 80 -3.62 -0.75 -6.24
C LYS A 80 -2.32 -0.59 -5.46
N LEU A 81 -1.78 0.62 -5.45
CA LEU A 81 -0.65 1.00 -4.61
C LEU A 81 -1.17 1.47 -3.26
N TRP A 82 -0.64 0.92 -2.18
CA TRP A 82 -1.01 1.27 -0.81
C TRP A 82 0.21 1.73 -0.04
N ARG A 83 0.05 2.79 0.75
CA ARG A 83 1.03 3.22 1.74
C ARG A 83 0.65 2.66 3.11
N VAL A 84 1.54 1.85 3.69
CA VAL A 84 1.42 1.32 5.04
C VAL A 84 1.89 2.38 6.04
N VAL A 85 0.97 2.88 6.86
CA VAL A 85 1.29 3.94 7.83
C VAL A 85 1.90 3.30 9.07
N ARG A 86 3.14 3.70 9.41
CA ARG A 86 3.83 3.24 10.62
C ARG A 86 3.86 4.33 11.71
N GLY A 87 3.90 3.89 12.97
CA GLY A 87 4.08 4.78 14.12
C GLY A 87 2.81 5.51 14.55
N ARG A 88 2.96 6.73 15.07
CA ARG A 88 1.89 7.49 15.75
C ARG A 88 0.71 7.88 14.86
N GLN A 89 0.79 7.68 13.55
CA GLN A 89 -0.30 7.96 12.60
C GLN A 89 -1.11 6.71 12.22
N ALA A 90 -0.63 5.51 12.58
CA ALA A 90 -1.25 4.23 12.20
C ALA A 90 -2.67 4.02 12.79
N TRP A 91 -3.03 4.76 13.86
CA TRP A 91 -4.36 4.67 14.46
C TRP A 91 -5.47 5.28 13.61
N ARG A 92 -5.14 6.18 12.66
CA ARG A 92 -6.13 6.83 11.78
C ARG A 92 -6.50 5.94 10.60
N ALA A 93 -5.49 5.34 9.96
CA ALA A 93 -5.66 4.37 8.88
C ALA A 93 -4.43 3.46 8.87
N VAL A 94 -4.65 2.14 8.81
CA VAL A 94 -3.57 1.13 8.79
C VAL A 94 -2.85 1.17 7.44
N LYS A 95 -3.60 1.37 6.36
CA LYS A 95 -3.12 1.55 4.98
C LYS A 95 -3.93 2.65 4.30
N VAL A 96 -3.29 3.42 3.42
CA VAL A 96 -3.93 4.48 2.64
C VAL A 96 -3.67 4.21 1.17
N GLU A 97 -4.69 4.25 0.32
CA GLU A 97 -4.53 4.11 -1.12
C GLU A 97 -3.71 5.29 -1.67
N CYS A 98 -2.69 4.99 -2.46
CA CYS A 98 -2.00 5.98 -3.26
C CYS A 98 -2.73 6.15 -4.58
N ILE A 99 -3.03 7.39 -4.92
CA ILE A 99 -3.62 7.78 -6.19
C ILE A 99 -2.67 8.75 -6.91
N PRO A 100 -2.64 8.76 -8.25
CA PRO A 100 -1.83 9.70 -9.03
C PRO A 100 -2.19 11.16 -8.75
N GLU A 101 -1.27 12.09 -9.01
CA GLU A 101 -1.49 13.53 -8.79
C GLU A 101 -2.73 14.06 -9.54
N GLU A 102 -2.91 13.65 -10.79
CA GLU A 102 -4.06 14.07 -11.62
C GLU A 102 -5.39 13.59 -11.01
N GLU A 103 -5.47 12.32 -10.63
CA GLU A 103 -6.66 11.75 -9.98
C GLU A 103 -6.92 12.40 -8.61
N ALA A 104 -5.86 12.69 -7.85
CA ALA A 104 -5.96 13.38 -6.57
C ALA A 104 -6.54 14.79 -6.74
N TYR A 105 -6.09 15.51 -7.77
CA TYR A 105 -6.56 16.86 -8.06
C TYR A 105 -8.03 16.86 -8.49
N GLU A 106 -8.42 15.98 -9.41
CA GLU A 106 -9.81 15.86 -9.86
C GLU A 106 -10.75 15.55 -8.69
N ARG A 107 -10.35 14.62 -7.83
CA ARG A 107 -11.15 14.22 -6.67
C ARG A 107 -11.25 15.33 -5.62
N ALA A 108 -10.16 16.04 -5.37
CA ALA A 108 -10.16 17.21 -4.49
C ALA A 108 -11.09 18.31 -5.03
N MET A 109 -11.06 18.55 -6.34
CA MET A 109 -11.92 19.54 -6.99
C MET A 109 -13.41 19.14 -6.94
N GLU A 110 -13.73 17.87 -7.17
CA GLU A 110 -15.10 17.35 -7.04
C GLU A 110 -15.65 17.58 -5.63
N ILE A 111 -14.88 17.22 -4.60
CA ILE A 111 -15.26 17.40 -3.20
C ILE A 111 -15.43 18.89 -2.86
N HIS A 112 -14.49 19.73 -3.31
CA HIS A 112 -14.56 21.17 -3.11
C HIS A 112 -15.86 21.75 -3.69
N VAL A 113 -16.21 21.41 -4.94
CA VAL A 113 -17.42 21.90 -5.60
C VAL A 113 -18.68 21.32 -4.93
N LYS A 114 -18.72 20.01 -4.66
CA LYS A 114 -19.86 19.31 -4.07
C LYS A 114 -20.17 19.77 -2.64
N GLY A 115 -19.13 20.10 -1.88
CA GLY A 115 -19.26 20.70 -0.55
C GLY A 115 -19.74 22.16 -0.55
N GLY A 116 -19.85 22.80 -1.71
CA GLY A 116 -20.18 24.23 -1.79
C GLY A 116 -18.96 25.11 -1.53
N HIS A 117 -17.83 24.78 -2.16
CA HIS A 117 -16.53 25.44 -2.04
C HIS A 117 -15.92 25.35 -0.64
N PHE A 118 -15.92 24.13 -0.08
CA PHE A 118 -15.28 23.87 1.20
C PHE A 118 -13.83 24.34 1.25
N ALA A 119 -13.44 24.95 2.38
CA ALA A 119 -12.05 25.25 2.68
C ALA A 119 -11.24 23.95 2.80
N TRP A 120 -9.91 24.07 2.66
CA TRP A 120 -8.97 22.94 2.63
C TRP A 120 -9.17 21.95 3.79
N ASP A 121 -9.38 22.43 5.02
CA ASP A 121 -9.57 21.56 6.19
C ASP A 121 -10.77 20.62 6.06
N LEU A 122 -11.89 21.15 5.54
CA LEU A 122 -13.12 20.37 5.36
C LEU A 122 -12.97 19.36 4.21
N MET A 123 -12.26 19.74 3.15
CA MET A 123 -11.93 18.84 2.05
C MET A 123 -11.03 17.68 2.52
N VAL A 124 -10.03 17.96 3.37
CA VAL A 124 -9.15 16.92 3.93
C VAL A 124 -9.93 15.96 4.82
N LEU A 125 -10.85 16.48 5.64
CA LEU A 125 -11.71 15.64 6.50
C LEU A 125 -12.62 14.72 5.67
N ASP A 126 -13.24 15.24 4.61
CA ASP A 126 -14.11 14.46 3.73
C ASP A 126 -13.33 13.36 2.98
N LEU A 127 -12.14 13.69 2.48
CA LEU A 127 -11.22 12.73 1.86
C LEU A 127 -10.82 11.62 2.85
N GLN A 128 -10.55 11.96 4.11
CA GLN A 128 -10.18 10.99 5.14
C GLN A 128 -11.33 10.09 5.59
N GLN A 129 -12.59 10.50 5.42
CA GLN A 129 -13.75 9.66 5.77
C GLN A 129 -14.14 8.72 4.63
N SER A 130 -13.74 9.02 3.41
CA SER A 130 -14.08 8.24 2.22
C SER A 130 -13.19 7.01 2.00
N TYR A 131 -12.13 6.84 2.80
CA TYR A 131 -11.10 5.79 2.69
C TYR A 131 -10.76 5.22 4.07
#